data_AF-V5HD47-F1
#
_entry.id   AF-V5HD47-F1
#
_cell.length_a   1.000
_cell.length_b   1.000
_cell.length_c   1.000
_cell.angle_alpha   90.00
_cell.angle_beta   90.00
_cell.angle_gamma   90.00
#
_symmetry.space_group_name_H-M   'P 1'
#
loop_
_entity.id
_entity.type
_entity.pdbx_description
1 polymer ?
#
loop_
_entity_poly.entity_id
_entity_poly.type
_entity_poly.pdbx_seq_one_letter_code
_entity_poly.pdbx_strand_id
1 'polypeptide(L)'
;MTAKKNLVQQATKAASYNILLQVSLRVVTFVLNAFILRRVSKDVLGVVNVRLLLLYTTVQFLSREPFRRACLSNGQPSRWPAVINLAWFCVPVSVSVGAVAGFAWLFLLERPEPALVAGYPTGVCAIIVAVVIEMLAEPLYIVGQAFHYVKLRVFVEGASMTLRCVLMAALVTLYPQHAVWAFSVSQIAASCLYVAAFYTYFSVRKCEGEKLPFDSPLCIVPFLDGNLPEVDAATWKLTRSFMKQTLFKQVLTEGERYVMTLFSLLTFSEQGVYDVVNNLGSLAARFVFQPIEESGYHFFAQVLRRDKKLQAADDLALSAHVLEQLLKLMVHVGLIVLTLRTKDLTLHSCCTCMAEGR
;
A
#
# COMPACT_ATOMS: atom_id res chain seq x y z
N MET A 1 -38.65 14.40 -0.71
CA MET A 1 -38.07 13.38 -1.62
C MET A 1 -36.93 13.94 -2.49
N THR A 2 -37.03 15.19 -2.94
CA THR A 2 -36.03 15.93 -3.73
C THR A 2 -34.71 16.20 -3.01
N ALA A 3 -34.73 16.60 -1.73
CA ALA A 3 -33.49 16.82 -0.96
C ALA A 3 -32.65 15.54 -0.81
N LYS A 4 -33.31 14.39 -0.57
CA LYS A 4 -32.65 13.07 -0.45
C LYS A 4 -32.09 12.60 -1.79
N LYS A 5 -32.80 12.83 -2.91
CA LYS A 5 -32.29 12.59 -4.27
C LYS A 5 -31.08 13.46 -4.61
N ASN A 6 -31.11 14.76 -4.28
CA ASN A 6 -29.99 15.67 -4.52
C ASN A 6 -28.75 15.29 -3.68
N LEU A 7 -28.94 14.88 -2.42
CA LEU A 7 -27.86 14.43 -1.56
C LEU A 7 -27.21 13.13 -2.07
N VAL A 8 -28.03 12.16 -2.49
CA VAL A 8 -27.56 10.92 -3.10
C VAL A 8 -26.83 11.22 -4.40
N GLN A 9 -27.35 12.11 -5.24
CA GLN A 9 -26.71 12.47 -6.52
C GLN A 9 -25.38 13.21 -6.33
N GLN A 10 -25.27 14.06 -5.31
CA GLN A 10 -23.99 14.69 -4.92
C GLN A 10 -23.00 13.67 -4.34
N ALA A 11 -23.47 12.75 -3.48
CA ALA A 11 -22.63 11.68 -2.93
C ALA A 11 -22.13 10.74 -4.04
N THR A 12 -22.98 10.36 -4.99
CA THR A 12 -22.63 9.54 -6.15
C THR A 12 -21.63 10.26 -7.06
N LYS A 13 -21.81 11.57 -7.32
CA LYS A 13 -20.84 12.37 -8.09
C LYS A 13 -19.48 12.49 -7.38
N ALA A 14 -19.47 12.65 -6.06
CA ALA A 14 -18.23 12.71 -5.28
C ALA A 14 -17.51 11.35 -5.25
N ALA A 15 -18.27 10.25 -5.12
CA ALA A 15 -17.74 8.90 -5.18
C ALA A 15 -17.18 8.57 -6.57
N SER A 16 -17.91 8.89 -7.64
CA SER A 16 -17.45 8.64 -9.02
C SER A 16 -16.19 9.44 -9.35
N TYR A 17 -16.08 10.69 -8.89
CA TYR A 17 -14.88 11.50 -9.07
C TYR A 17 -13.66 10.90 -8.35
N ASN A 18 -13.83 10.41 -7.12
CA ASN A 18 -12.75 9.74 -6.38
C ASN A 18 -12.29 8.45 -7.08
N ILE A 19 -13.24 7.65 -7.58
CA ILE A 19 -12.94 6.43 -8.34
C ILE A 19 -12.17 6.79 -9.62
N LEU A 20 -12.66 7.77 -10.38
CA LEU A 20 -12.01 8.20 -11.62
C LEU A 20 -10.59 8.71 -11.35
N LEU A 21 -10.41 9.56 -10.34
CA LEU A 21 -9.10 10.08 -9.96
C LEU A 21 -8.13 8.95 -9.57
N GLN A 22 -8.59 7.97 -8.77
CA GLN A 22 -7.77 6.80 -8.40
C GLN A 22 -7.38 5.97 -9.62
N VAL A 23 -8.31 5.71 -10.53
CA VAL A 23 -8.04 4.94 -11.75
C VAL A 23 -7.04 5.68 -12.64
N SER A 24 -7.23 6.99 -12.86
CA SER A 24 -6.30 7.80 -13.65
C SER A 24 -4.89 7.79 -13.07
N LEU A 25 -4.73 7.95 -11.76
CA LEU A 25 -3.43 7.89 -11.09
C LEU A 25 -2.78 6.50 -11.22
N ARG A 26 -3.57 5.42 -11.16
CA ARG A 26 -3.09 4.05 -11.38
C ARG A 26 -2.63 3.81 -12.81
N VAL A 27 -3.34 4.35 -13.81
CA VAL A 27 -2.92 4.27 -15.21
C VAL A 27 -1.62 5.04 -15.45
N VAL A 28 -1.52 6.25 -14.91
CA VAL A 28 -0.29 7.05 -15.04
C VAL A 28 0.92 6.35 -14.40
N THR A 29 0.76 5.85 -13.18
CA THR A 29 1.83 5.11 -12.49
C THR A 29 2.19 3.80 -13.22
N PHE A 30 1.22 3.10 -13.81
CA PHE A 30 1.47 1.93 -14.64
C PHE A 30 2.31 2.26 -15.87
N VAL A 31 1.95 3.30 -16.62
CA VAL A 31 2.70 3.74 -17.82
C VAL A 31 4.12 4.15 -17.46
N LEU A 32 4.29 4.91 -16.37
CA LEU A 32 5.62 5.32 -15.88
C LEU A 32 6.46 4.12 -15.44
N ASN A 33 5.87 3.16 -14.73
CA ASN A 33 6.56 1.92 -14.35
C ASN A 33 6.97 1.13 -15.60
N ALA A 34 6.09 0.98 -16.60
CA ALA A 34 6.41 0.31 -17.86
C ALA A 34 7.56 1.01 -18.61
N PHE A 35 7.65 2.34 -18.53
CA PHE A 35 8.77 3.10 -19.07
C PHE A 35 10.08 2.82 -18.32
N ILE A 36 10.05 2.80 -16.98
CA ILE A 36 11.21 2.50 -16.13
C ILE A 36 11.75 1.09 -16.46
N LEU A 37 10.88 0.11 -16.69
CA LEU A 37 11.27 -1.26 -17.06
C LEU A 37 12.10 -1.35 -18.34
N ARG A 38 11.95 -0.39 -19.27
CA ARG A 38 12.73 -0.36 -20.52
C ARG A 38 14.12 0.25 -20.36
N ARG A 39 14.40 0.93 -19.25
CA ARG A 39 15.65 1.68 -19.02
C ARG A 39 16.50 1.13 -17.89
N VAL A 40 15.94 0.28 -17.03
CA VAL A 40 16.64 -0.30 -15.88
C VAL A 40 16.93 -1.77 -16.16
N SER A 41 18.11 -2.24 -15.75
CA SER A 41 18.47 -3.67 -15.84
C SER A 41 17.60 -4.54 -14.93
N LYS A 42 17.44 -5.81 -15.30
CA LYS A 42 16.61 -6.76 -14.55
C LYS A 42 17.08 -6.94 -13.10
N ASP A 43 18.39 -6.93 -12.86
CA ASP A 43 18.96 -7.05 -11.51
C ASP A 43 18.60 -5.88 -10.61
N VAL A 44 18.72 -4.66 -11.12
CA VAL A 44 18.32 -3.46 -10.38
C VAL A 44 16.81 -3.46 -10.14
N LEU A 45 16.00 -3.92 -11.09
CA LEU A 45 14.56 -4.06 -10.90
C LEU A 45 14.21 -5.04 -9.79
N GLY A 46 14.88 -6.19 -9.72
CA GLY A 46 14.71 -7.16 -8.62
C GLY A 46 15.09 -6.55 -7.28
N VAL A 47 16.22 -5.85 -7.20
CA VAL A 47 16.63 -5.17 -5.96
C VAL A 47 15.62 -4.09 -5.55
N VAL A 48 15.19 -3.23 -6.48
CA VAL A 48 14.30 -2.10 -6.19
C VAL A 48 12.88 -2.55 -5.87
N ASN A 49 12.26 -3.36 -6.75
CA ASN A 49 10.84 -3.70 -6.66
C ASN A 49 10.54 -4.90 -5.75
N VAL A 50 11.51 -5.79 -5.52
CA VAL A 50 11.31 -6.90 -4.58
C VAL A 50 11.93 -6.55 -3.23
N ARG A 51 13.25 -6.39 -3.15
CA ARG A 51 13.92 -6.28 -1.84
C ARG A 51 13.72 -4.94 -1.14
N LEU A 52 13.97 -3.85 -1.83
CA LEU A 52 13.87 -2.49 -1.28
C LEU A 52 12.40 -2.11 -1.02
N LEU A 53 11.49 -2.47 -1.93
CA LEU A 53 10.05 -2.30 -1.71
C LEU A 53 9.51 -3.18 -0.56
N LEU A 54 10.02 -4.40 -0.39
CA LEU A 54 9.68 -5.23 0.77
C LEU A 54 10.10 -4.57 2.07
N LEU A 55 11.31 -3.99 2.14
CA LEU A 55 11.74 -3.21 3.31
C LEU A 55 10.80 -2.02 3.56
N TYR A 56 10.51 -1.24 2.52
CA TYR A 56 9.62 -0.08 2.61
C TYR A 56 8.25 -0.47 3.18
N THR A 57 7.58 -1.45 2.54
CA THR A 57 6.25 -1.90 2.96
C THR A 57 6.26 -2.51 4.36
N THR A 58 7.29 -3.27 4.72
CA THR A 58 7.43 -3.86 6.06
C THR A 58 7.51 -2.79 7.14
N VAL A 59 8.46 -1.85 7.01
CA VAL A 59 8.66 -0.80 8.02
C VAL A 59 7.44 0.13 8.06
N GLN A 60 6.93 0.55 6.91
CA GLN A 60 5.79 1.46 6.84
C GLN A 60 4.52 0.83 7.42
N PHE A 61 4.21 -0.43 7.07
CA PHE A 61 2.97 -1.08 7.48
C PHE A 61 2.94 -1.39 8.97
N LEU A 62 4.04 -1.95 9.52
CA LEU A 62 4.17 -2.25 10.94
C LEU A 62 4.12 -1.00 11.82
N SER A 63 4.68 0.11 11.34
CA SER A 63 4.78 1.35 12.12
C SER A 63 3.51 2.18 12.13
N ARG A 64 2.57 1.92 11.21
CA ARG A 64 1.46 2.82 10.92
C ARG A 64 0.09 2.20 11.16
N GLU A 65 -0.13 1.02 10.61
CA GLU A 65 -1.44 0.37 10.63
C GLU A 65 -2.01 0.13 12.04
N PRO A 66 -1.22 -0.29 13.05
CA PRO A 66 -1.73 -0.48 14.40
C PRO A 66 -2.28 0.80 15.01
N PHE A 67 -1.61 1.92 14.77
CA PHE A 67 -2.00 3.24 15.28
C PHE A 67 -3.23 3.78 14.55
N ARG A 68 -3.27 3.68 13.22
CA ARG A 68 -4.48 4.04 12.45
C ARG A 68 -5.72 3.37 13.00
N ARG A 69 -5.65 2.05 13.22
CA ARG A 69 -6.81 1.26 13.69
C ARG A 69 -7.18 1.57 15.13
N ALA A 70 -6.20 1.73 16.03
CA ALA A 70 -6.47 2.06 17.43
C ALA A 70 -7.07 3.46 17.59
N CYS A 71 -6.49 4.47 16.91
CA CYS A 71 -6.92 5.86 16.98
C CYS A 71 -8.34 6.07 16.41
N LEU A 72 -8.67 5.39 15.30
CA LEU A 72 -9.99 5.50 14.67
C LEU A 72 -11.09 4.69 15.38
N SER A 73 -10.72 3.69 16.20
CA SER A 73 -11.69 2.88 16.95
C SER A 73 -12.28 3.61 18.17
N ASN A 74 -11.59 4.62 18.69
CA ASN A 74 -11.94 5.32 19.95
C ASN A 74 -12.46 6.75 19.71
N GLY A 75 -13.20 6.99 18.62
CA GLY A 75 -13.58 8.31 18.07
C GLY A 75 -14.50 9.22 18.91
N GLN A 76 -14.31 9.33 20.23
CA GLN A 76 -14.95 10.36 21.04
C GLN A 76 -14.17 11.69 20.93
N PRO A 77 -14.83 12.81 20.59
CA PRO A 77 -14.18 14.10 20.36
C PRO A 77 -13.55 14.72 21.61
N SER A 78 -13.85 14.24 22.82
CA SER A 78 -13.22 14.72 24.06
C SER A 78 -11.80 14.20 24.30
N ARG A 79 -11.31 13.25 23.47
CA ARG A 79 -10.03 12.55 23.69
C ARG A 79 -8.96 12.83 22.62
N TRP A 80 -9.16 13.85 21.78
CA TRP A 80 -8.23 14.18 20.69
C TRP A 80 -6.76 14.28 21.12
N PRO A 81 -6.39 14.98 22.22
CA PRO A 81 -5.00 15.07 22.66
C PRO A 81 -4.35 13.69 22.89
N ALA A 82 -5.07 12.78 23.57
CA ALA A 82 -4.59 11.42 23.83
C ALA A 82 -4.44 10.58 22.54
N VAL A 83 -5.35 10.76 21.57
CA VAL A 83 -5.29 10.07 20.27
C VAL A 83 -4.06 10.48 19.47
N ILE A 84 -3.68 11.75 19.52
CA ILE A 84 -2.54 12.30 18.78
C ILE A 84 -1.23 11.93 19.42
N ASN A 85 -1.19 12.07 20.75
CA ASN A 85 -0.09 11.60 21.58
C ASN A 85 0.25 10.14 21.27
N LEU A 86 -0.78 9.30 21.16
CA LEU A 86 -0.63 7.92 20.72
C LEU A 86 -0.16 7.80 19.26
N ALA A 87 -0.72 8.58 18.34
CA ALA A 87 -0.34 8.55 16.93
C ALA A 87 1.15 8.86 16.72
N TRP A 88 1.74 9.78 17.51
CA TRP A 88 3.15 10.12 17.41
C TRP A 88 4.12 8.98 17.74
N PHE A 89 3.68 7.96 18.46
CA PHE A 89 4.50 6.75 18.67
C PHE A 89 4.79 5.99 17.36
N CYS A 90 4.10 6.29 16.25
CA CYS A 90 4.46 5.72 14.94
C CYS A 90 5.89 6.10 14.50
N VAL A 91 6.41 7.27 14.89
CA VAL A 91 7.76 7.74 14.52
C VAL A 91 8.87 6.95 15.24
N PRO A 92 8.90 6.84 16.59
CA PRO A 92 9.91 6.01 17.25
C PRO A 92 9.74 4.52 16.91
N VAL A 93 8.51 4.05 16.65
CA VAL A 93 8.29 2.69 16.15
C VAL A 93 8.90 2.52 14.76
N SER A 94 8.77 3.48 13.84
CA SER A 94 9.39 3.37 12.51
C SER A 94 10.91 3.43 12.55
N VAL A 95 11.49 4.21 13.46
CA VAL A 95 12.94 4.23 13.69
C VAL A 95 13.41 2.87 14.23
N SER A 96 12.74 2.31 15.23
CA SER A 96 13.14 1.03 15.82
C SER A 96 12.94 -0.16 14.87
N VAL A 97 11.76 -0.27 14.24
CA VAL A 97 11.49 -1.31 13.23
C VAL A 97 12.40 -1.13 12.01
N GLY A 98 12.61 0.12 11.57
CA GLY A 98 13.51 0.46 10.48
C GLY A 98 14.96 0.11 10.77
N ALA A 99 15.45 0.33 12.00
CA ALA A 99 16.80 -0.05 12.42
C ALA A 99 16.99 -1.58 12.41
N VAL A 100 16.03 -2.33 12.96
CA VAL A 100 16.09 -3.80 13.00
C VAL A 100 16.03 -4.39 11.59
N ALA A 101 15.05 -3.95 10.78
CA ALA A 101 14.90 -4.42 9.41
C ALA A 101 16.07 -3.97 8.52
N GLY A 102 16.54 -2.73 8.69
CA GLY A 102 17.71 -2.21 8.00
C GLY A 102 18.99 -2.98 8.33
N PHE A 103 19.20 -3.31 9.60
CA PHE A 103 20.31 -4.17 10.02
C PHE A 103 20.24 -5.54 9.34
N ALA A 104 19.07 -6.17 9.31
CA ALA A 104 18.89 -7.44 8.60
C ALA A 104 19.22 -7.30 7.10
N TRP A 105 18.71 -6.27 6.43
CA TRP A 105 18.95 -6.05 5.00
C TRP A 105 20.42 -5.74 4.66
N LEU A 106 21.15 -5.08 5.57
CA LEU A 106 22.56 -4.73 5.35
C LEU A 106 23.53 -5.85 5.72
N PHE A 107 23.24 -6.63 6.76
CA PHE A 107 24.23 -7.54 7.37
C PHE A 107 23.82 -9.02 7.37
N LEU A 108 22.53 -9.34 7.32
CA LEU A 108 22.06 -10.74 7.32
C LEU A 108 21.75 -11.26 5.92
N LEU A 109 21.28 -10.39 5.03
CA LEU A 109 20.94 -10.77 3.65
C LEU A 109 22.16 -10.71 2.73
N GLU A 110 22.14 -11.57 1.71
CA GLU A 110 23.12 -11.56 0.63
C GLU A 110 23.19 -10.19 -0.05
N ARG A 111 24.38 -9.59 -0.12
CA ARG A 111 24.56 -8.27 -0.74
C ARG A 111 24.64 -8.41 -2.27
N PRO A 112 23.89 -7.60 -3.03
CA PRO A 112 24.08 -7.53 -4.47
C PRO A 112 25.53 -7.16 -4.82
N GLU A 113 26.08 -7.77 -5.86
CA GLU A 113 27.41 -7.42 -6.35
C GLU A 113 27.47 -5.93 -6.73
N PRO A 114 28.46 -5.16 -6.22
CA PRO A 114 28.56 -3.72 -6.50
C PRO A 114 28.70 -3.39 -7.99
N ALA A 115 29.22 -4.32 -8.79
CA ALA A 115 29.35 -4.19 -10.24
C ALA A 115 27.99 -4.23 -10.96
N LEU A 116 27.01 -4.98 -10.43
CA LEU A 116 25.66 -5.03 -10.99
C LEU A 116 24.74 -3.96 -10.40
N VAL A 117 24.88 -3.68 -9.10
CA VAL A 117 23.98 -2.78 -8.37
C VAL A 117 24.78 -1.85 -7.46
N ALA A 118 25.16 -0.70 -8.02
CA ALA A 118 25.84 0.35 -7.27
C ALA A 118 24.90 1.02 -6.25
N GLY A 119 25.38 1.26 -5.03
CA GLY A 119 24.64 2.05 -4.03
C GLY A 119 23.53 1.29 -3.28
N TYR A 120 23.63 -0.04 -3.14
CA TYR A 120 22.66 -0.80 -2.35
C TYR A 120 22.53 -0.30 -0.89
N PRO A 121 23.62 -0.06 -0.12
CA PRO A 121 23.50 0.42 1.26
C PRO A 121 22.83 1.80 1.34
N THR A 122 23.11 2.69 0.39
CA THR A 122 22.46 4.00 0.30
C THR A 122 20.96 3.87 0.05
N GLY A 123 20.53 2.89 -0.77
CA GLY A 123 19.11 2.61 -1.01
C GLY A 123 18.38 2.11 0.24
N VAL A 124 19.00 1.24 1.03
CA VAL A 124 18.43 0.75 2.29
C VAL A 124 18.24 1.90 3.29
N CYS A 125 19.28 2.72 3.50
CA CYS A 125 19.19 3.88 4.39
C CYS A 125 18.15 4.90 3.90
N ALA A 126 18.11 5.18 2.60
CA ALA A 126 17.17 6.14 2.02
C ALA A 126 15.71 5.71 2.24
N ILE A 127 15.40 4.41 2.14
CA ILE A 127 14.05 3.89 2.40
C ILE A 127 13.65 4.07 3.86
N ILE A 128 14.55 3.75 4.79
CA ILE A 128 14.27 3.91 6.22
C ILE A 128 14.00 5.38 6.53
N VAL A 129 14.86 6.28 6.02
CA VAL A 129 14.68 7.73 6.16
C VAL A 129 13.37 8.18 5.53
N ALA A 130 13.03 7.73 4.33
CA ALA A 130 11.78 8.05 3.66
C ALA A 130 10.54 7.63 4.47
N VAL A 131 10.54 6.42 5.05
CA VAL A 131 9.45 5.95 5.91
C VAL A 131 9.34 6.78 7.18
N VAL A 132 10.46 7.14 7.82
CA VAL A 132 10.46 8.01 9.00
C VAL A 132 9.89 9.39 8.66
N ILE A 133 10.27 9.97 7.53
CA ILE A 133 9.70 11.23 7.03
C ILE A 133 8.18 11.09 6.87
N GLU A 134 7.70 10.04 6.20
CA GLU A 134 6.25 9.82 6.02
C GLU A 134 5.48 9.68 7.34
N MET A 135 6.09 9.09 8.38
CA MET A 135 5.44 8.96 9.69
C MET A 135 5.19 10.32 10.37
N LEU A 136 5.93 11.37 10.01
CA LEU A 136 5.68 12.73 10.52
C LEU A 136 4.30 13.27 10.13
N ALA A 137 3.76 12.82 8.99
CA ALA A 137 2.43 13.22 8.52
C ALA A 137 1.30 12.34 9.08
N GLU A 138 1.63 11.27 9.80
CA GLU A 138 0.65 10.26 10.21
C GLU A 138 -0.41 10.78 11.21
N PRO A 139 -0.09 11.62 12.19
CA PRO A 139 -1.12 12.23 13.05
C PRO A 139 -2.11 13.07 12.26
N LEU A 140 -1.63 13.87 11.29
CA LEU A 140 -2.48 14.67 10.41
C LEU A 140 -3.33 13.79 9.49
N TYR A 141 -2.78 12.67 9.02
CA TYR A 141 -3.52 11.69 8.25
C TYR A 141 -4.70 11.12 9.05
N ILE A 142 -4.47 10.69 10.30
CA ILE A 142 -5.50 10.14 11.18
C ILE A 142 -6.61 11.16 11.44
N VAL A 143 -6.22 12.41 11.69
CA VAL A 143 -7.16 13.53 11.84
C VAL A 143 -7.98 13.71 10.57
N GLY A 144 -7.34 13.76 9.40
CA GLY A 144 -8.03 13.90 8.13
C GLY A 144 -8.99 12.74 7.84
N GLN A 145 -8.61 11.53 8.21
CA GLN A 145 -9.45 10.34 8.09
C GLN A 145 -10.68 10.42 9.01
N ALA A 146 -10.52 10.94 10.24
CA ALA A 146 -11.62 11.07 11.19
C ALA A 146 -12.60 12.21 10.86
N PHE A 147 -12.13 13.29 10.22
CA PHE A 147 -12.99 14.33 9.64
C PHE A 147 -13.51 13.96 8.24
N HIS A 148 -13.29 12.72 7.77
CA HIS A 148 -13.74 12.21 6.48
C HIS A 148 -13.22 12.99 5.25
N TYR A 149 -12.03 13.59 5.32
CA TYR A 149 -11.36 14.22 4.16
C TYR A 149 -10.72 13.18 3.21
N VAL A 150 -11.56 12.28 2.68
CA VAL A 150 -11.13 11.18 1.79
C VAL A 150 -10.48 11.71 0.50
N LYS A 151 -10.94 12.87 -0.01
CA LYS A 151 -10.40 13.49 -1.23
C LYS A 151 -8.95 13.95 -1.06
N LEU A 152 -8.64 14.57 0.08
CA LEU A 152 -7.27 15.02 0.40
C LEU A 152 -6.32 13.84 0.38
N ARG A 153 -6.68 12.77 1.09
CA ARG A 153 -5.89 11.54 1.14
C ARG A 153 -5.57 11.02 -0.26
N VAL A 154 -6.60 10.83 -1.10
CA VAL A 154 -6.44 10.28 -2.46
C VAL A 154 -5.52 11.17 -3.29
N PHE A 155 -5.68 12.49 -3.19
CA PHE A 155 -4.86 13.44 -3.91
C PHE A 155 -3.39 13.41 -3.44
N VAL A 156 -3.14 13.42 -2.13
CA VAL A 156 -1.77 13.43 -1.58
C VAL A 156 -1.05 12.10 -1.83
N GLU A 157 -1.71 10.96 -1.61
CA GLU A 157 -1.17 9.62 -1.93
C GLU A 157 -0.90 9.50 -3.44
N GLY A 158 -1.81 10.00 -4.28
CA GLY A 158 -1.65 10.03 -5.74
C GLY A 158 -0.50 10.90 -6.23
N ALA A 159 -0.43 12.14 -5.73
CA ALA A 159 0.56 13.13 -6.13
C ALA A 159 1.98 12.71 -5.73
N SER A 160 2.17 12.23 -4.50
CA SER A 160 3.46 11.71 -4.03
C SER A 160 3.93 10.50 -4.85
N MET A 161 3.05 9.53 -5.12
CA MET A 161 3.39 8.36 -5.94
C MET A 161 3.70 8.74 -7.39
N THR A 162 2.95 9.69 -7.96
CA THR A 162 3.21 10.19 -9.31
C THR A 162 4.55 10.92 -9.38
N LEU A 163 4.84 11.79 -8.41
CA LEU A 163 6.13 12.47 -8.31
C LEU A 163 7.28 11.46 -8.22
N ARG A 164 7.15 10.44 -7.37
CA ARG A 164 8.15 9.37 -7.25
C ARG A 164 8.44 8.72 -8.60
N CYS A 165 7.39 8.31 -9.33
CA CYS A 165 7.54 7.65 -10.61
C CYS A 165 8.12 8.57 -11.69
N VAL A 166 7.71 9.84 -11.73
CA VAL A 166 8.24 10.84 -12.68
C VAL A 166 9.71 11.13 -12.40
N LEU A 167 10.08 11.38 -11.14
CA LEU A 167 11.47 11.62 -10.76
C LEU A 167 12.34 10.40 -11.02
N MET A 168 11.84 9.19 -10.73
CA MET A 168 12.57 7.95 -10.99
C MET A 168 12.81 7.78 -12.49
N ALA A 169 11.77 7.95 -13.31
CA ALA A 169 11.88 7.88 -14.75
C ALA A 169 12.87 8.92 -15.29
N ALA A 170 12.81 10.17 -14.84
CA ALA A 170 13.70 11.24 -15.27
C ALA A 170 15.16 10.98 -14.83
N LEU A 171 15.41 10.69 -13.56
CA LEU A 171 16.76 10.46 -13.04
C LEU A 171 17.43 9.22 -13.64
N VAL A 172 16.68 8.13 -13.87
CA VAL A 172 17.21 6.95 -14.58
C VAL A 172 17.56 7.27 -16.04
N THR A 173 16.82 8.16 -16.70
CA THR A 173 17.17 8.56 -18.07
C THR A 173 18.45 9.39 -18.15
N LEU A 174 18.71 10.21 -17.12
CA LEU A 174 19.90 11.07 -17.03
C LEU A 174 21.12 10.29 -16.54
N TYR A 175 20.94 9.39 -15.57
CA TYR A 175 22.02 8.66 -14.89
C TYR A 175 21.71 7.15 -14.86
N PRO A 176 21.76 6.45 -16.00
CA PRO A 176 21.37 5.03 -16.09
C PRO A 176 22.23 4.10 -15.23
N GLN A 177 23.49 4.46 -14.96
CA GLN A 177 24.41 3.68 -14.14
C GLN A 177 24.10 3.73 -12.63
N HIS A 178 23.28 4.69 -12.17
CA HIS A 178 23.00 4.91 -10.75
C HIS A 178 21.50 4.82 -10.43
N ALA A 179 20.83 3.80 -10.96
CA ALA A 179 19.39 3.63 -10.83
C ALA A 179 18.91 3.44 -9.37
N VAL A 180 19.70 2.83 -8.47
CA VAL A 180 19.34 2.75 -7.03
C VAL A 180 19.40 4.11 -6.35
N TRP A 181 20.37 4.96 -6.71
CA TRP A 181 20.44 6.33 -6.22
C TRP A 181 19.25 7.16 -6.75
N ALA A 182 18.92 7.01 -8.04
CA ALA A 182 17.74 7.64 -8.64
C ALA A 182 16.45 7.26 -7.90
N PHE A 183 16.30 5.97 -7.56
CA PHE A 183 15.18 5.49 -6.74
C PHE A 183 15.17 6.13 -5.36
N SER A 184 16.32 6.20 -4.70
CA SER A 184 16.47 6.77 -3.35
C SER A 184 16.06 8.24 -3.30
N VAL A 185 16.57 9.06 -4.22
CA VAL A 185 16.23 10.49 -4.32
C VAL A 185 14.73 10.66 -4.63
N SER A 186 14.20 9.88 -5.57
CA SER A 186 12.79 9.95 -5.95
C SER A 186 11.86 9.58 -4.79
N GLN A 187 12.24 8.58 -3.99
CA GLN A 187 11.49 8.14 -2.82
C GLN A 187 11.51 9.23 -1.74
N ILE A 188 12.67 9.77 -1.38
CA ILE A 188 12.77 10.84 -0.37
C ILE A 188 11.99 12.08 -0.81
N ALA A 189 12.13 12.50 -2.07
CA ALA A 189 11.40 13.66 -2.60
C ALA A 189 9.87 13.46 -2.53
N ALA A 190 9.39 12.26 -2.85
CA ALA A 190 7.99 11.90 -2.73
C ALA A 190 7.48 11.90 -1.27
N SER A 191 8.28 11.37 -0.34
CA SER A 191 7.97 11.37 1.10
C SER A 191 7.96 12.80 1.66
N CYS A 192 8.88 13.67 1.24
CA CYS A 192 8.86 15.09 1.61
C CYS A 192 7.62 15.80 1.08
N LEU A 193 7.23 15.57 -0.20
CA LEU A 193 5.99 16.12 -0.75
C LEU A 193 4.77 15.63 0.02
N TYR A 194 4.74 14.35 0.39
CA TYR A 194 3.64 13.78 1.17
C TYR A 194 3.45 14.54 2.50
N VAL A 195 4.53 14.75 3.24
CA VAL A 195 4.49 15.51 4.50
C VAL A 195 4.11 16.96 4.27
N ALA A 196 4.79 17.64 3.34
CA ALA A 196 4.51 19.04 3.03
C ALA A 196 3.05 19.26 2.66
N ALA A 197 2.46 18.40 1.82
CA ALA A 197 1.08 18.53 1.39
C ALA A 197 0.08 18.46 2.56
N PHE A 198 0.27 17.54 3.51
CA PHE A 198 -0.59 17.47 4.71
C PHE A 198 -0.43 18.69 5.60
N TYR A 199 0.81 19.10 5.90
CA TYR A 199 1.07 20.26 6.75
C TYR A 199 0.53 21.55 6.12
N THR A 200 0.76 21.77 4.82
CA THR A 200 0.25 22.94 4.10
C THR A 200 -1.28 22.96 4.09
N TYR A 201 -1.94 21.83 3.79
CA TYR A 201 -3.40 21.76 3.75
C TYR A 201 -4.04 22.12 5.08
N PHE A 202 -3.58 21.51 6.18
CA PHE A 202 -4.13 21.79 7.51
C PHE A 202 -3.78 23.20 8.01
N SER A 203 -2.63 23.75 7.61
CA SER A 203 -2.28 25.14 7.90
C SER A 203 -3.25 26.11 7.23
N VAL A 204 -3.57 25.90 5.96
CA VAL A 204 -4.53 26.74 5.21
C VAL A 204 -5.93 26.65 5.82
N ARG A 205 -6.41 25.43 6.12
CA ARG A 205 -7.75 25.22 6.73
C ARG A 205 -7.87 25.89 8.10
N LYS A 206 -6.79 25.91 8.88
CA LYS A 206 -6.76 26.63 10.15
C LYS A 206 -6.85 28.14 9.94
N CYS A 207 -6.13 28.70 8.96
CA CYS A 207 -6.25 30.11 8.59
C CYS A 207 -7.67 30.48 8.11
N GLU A 208 -8.39 29.53 7.48
CA GLU A 208 -9.80 29.68 7.10
C GLU A 208 -10.77 29.64 8.32
N GLY A 209 -10.28 29.40 9.53
CA GLY A 209 -11.08 29.41 10.77
C GLY A 209 -11.81 28.10 11.06
N GLU A 210 -11.44 26.99 10.42
CA GLU A 210 -12.07 25.69 10.68
C GLU A 210 -11.71 25.18 12.10
N LYS A 211 -12.72 24.66 12.83
CA LYS A 211 -12.54 24.13 14.19
C LYS A 211 -11.79 22.80 14.16
N LEU A 212 -10.47 22.86 14.04
CA LEU A 212 -9.58 21.72 14.18
C LEU A 212 -9.22 21.50 15.67
N PRO A 213 -8.89 20.28 16.08
CA PRO A 213 -8.62 19.98 17.49
C PRO A 213 -7.25 20.50 18.00
N PHE A 214 -6.51 21.27 17.18
CA PHE A 214 -5.16 21.79 17.48
C PHE A 214 -5.06 23.28 17.15
N ASP A 215 -4.16 23.96 17.86
CA ASP A 215 -3.85 25.38 17.63
C ASP A 215 -2.89 25.58 16.46
N SER A 216 -1.93 24.69 16.26
CA SER A 216 -1.03 24.67 15.10
C SER A 216 -0.69 23.23 14.71
N PRO A 217 -0.55 22.91 13.41
CA PRO A 217 -0.10 21.59 12.95
C PRO A 217 1.32 21.26 13.42
N LEU A 218 2.15 22.27 13.74
CA LEU A 218 3.49 22.07 14.31
C LEU A 218 3.47 21.89 15.83
N CYS A 219 2.48 22.43 16.54
CA CYS A 219 2.28 22.17 17.98
C CYS A 219 1.80 20.74 18.26
N ILE A 220 1.44 19.98 17.21
CA ILE A 220 1.11 18.57 17.34
C ILE A 220 2.36 17.78 17.75
N VAL A 221 3.58 18.23 17.44
CA VAL A 221 4.81 17.47 17.75
C VAL A 221 5.06 17.45 19.27
N PRO A 222 4.87 16.31 19.97
CA PRO A 222 4.95 16.26 21.43
C PRO A 222 6.38 16.44 21.95
N PHE A 223 7.40 16.31 21.07
CA PHE A 223 8.80 16.52 21.42
C PHE A 223 9.16 17.99 21.71
N LEU A 224 8.30 18.95 21.35
CA LEU A 224 8.55 20.38 21.55
C LEU A 224 8.04 20.89 22.91
N ASP A 225 7.03 20.23 23.50
CA ASP A 225 6.31 20.74 24.67
C ASP A 225 6.80 20.17 26.02
N GLY A 226 7.80 19.27 26.02
CA GLY A 226 8.46 18.77 27.23
C GLY A 226 7.59 17.93 28.19
N ASN A 227 6.27 17.87 28.00
CA ASN A 227 5.35 17.07 28.78
C ASN A 227 5.21 15.65 28.22
N LEU A 228 5.29 14.65 29.10
CA LEU A 228 5.05 13.27 28.72
C LEU A 228 3.61 13.12 28.22
N PRO A 229 3.40 12.61 26.99
CA PRO A 229 2.07 12.43 26.45
C PRO A 229 1.26 11.47 27.34
N GLU A 230 0.15 11.93 27.91
CA GLU A 230 -0.79 11.04 28.58
C GLU A 230 -1.42 10.10 27.54
N VAL A 231 -1.08 8.82 27.64
CA VAL A 231 -1.62 7.75 26.80
C VAL A 231 -2.60 6.93 27.63
N ASP A 232 -3.84 6.83 27.16
CA ASP A 232 -4.84 5.96 27.75
C ASP A 232 -4.39 4.48 27.65
N ALA A 233 -4.30 3.81 28.81
CA ALA A 233 -3.85 2.43 28.92
C ALA A 233 -4.72 1.46 28.11
N ALA A 234 -6.03 1.73 28.01
CA ALA A 234 -6.93 0.90 27.21
C ALA A 234 -6.62 1.02 25.71
N THR A 235 -6.39 2.24 25.22
CA THR A 235 -6.01 2.49 23.83
C THR A 235 -4.64 1.89 23.51
N TRP A 236 -3.66 1.98 24.41
CA TRP A 236 -2.36 1.32 24.24
C TRP A 236 -2.46 -0.20 24.16
N LYS A 237 -3.27 -0.83 25.02
CA LYS A 237 -3.53 -2.28 24.99
C LYS A 237 -4.17 -2.71 23.67
N LEU A 238 -5.07 -1.88 23.13
CA LEU A 238 -5.69 -2.10 21.82
C LEU A 238 -4.64 -2.00 20.69
N THR A 239 -3.80 -0.97 20.70
CA THR A 239 -2.70 -0.81 19.74
C THR A 239 -1.77 -2.02 19.73
N ARG A 240 -1.38 -2.53 20.90
CA ARG A 240 -0.54 -3.74 21.01
C ARG A 240 -1.21 -4.97 20.38
N SER A 241 -2.53 -5.09 20.51
CA SER A 241 -3.28 -6.19 19.89
C SER A 241 -3.29 -6.06 18.37
N PHE A 242 -3.48 -4.84 17.85
CA PHE A 242 -3.38 -4.57 16.42
C PHE A 242 -1.96 -4.74 15.89
N MET A 243 -0.91 -4.42 16.65
CA MET A 243 0.48 -4.67 16.24
C MET A 243 0.71 -6.15 15.91
N LYS A 244 0.23 -7.06 16.77
CA LYS A 244 0.33 -8.50 16.53
C LYS A 244 -0.44 -8.92 15.27
N GLN A 245 -1.65 -8.39 15.07
CA GLN A 245 -2.45 -8.68 13.89
C GLN A 245 -1.79 -8.16 12.61
N THR A 246 -1.23 -6.95 12.65
CA THR A 246 -0.53 -6.32 11.52
C THR A 246 0.72 -7.11 11.14
N LEU A 247 1.49 -7.60 12.11
CA LEU A 247 2.64 -8.47 11.84
C LEU A 247 2.23 -9.73 11.08
N PHE A 248 1.21 -10.44 11.56
CA PHE A 248 0.71 -11.63 10.89
C PHE A 248 0.19 -11.32 9.48
N LYS A 249 -0.55 -10.21 9.33
CA LYS A 249 -1.05 -9.76 8.05
C LYS A 249 0.08 -9.42 7.08
N GLN A 250 1.16 -8.80 7.55
CA GLN A 250 2.32 -8.47 6.72
C GLN A 250 2.99 -9.73 6.16
N VAL A 251 3.21 -10.72 7.03
CA VAL A 251 3.79 -12.02 6.63
C VAL A 251 2.90 -12.74 5.63
N LEU A 252 1.57 -12.72 5.82
CA LEU A 252 0.65 -13.34 4.86
C LEU A 252 0.58 -12.61 3.52
N THR A 253 0.73 -11.29 3.50
CA THR A 253 0.57 -10.47 2.29
C THR A 253 1.84 -10.46 1.46
N GLU A 254 3.00 -10.29 2.10
CA GLU A 254 4.30 -10.20 1.43
C GLU A 254 5.13 -11.49 1.61
N GLY A 255 4.49 -12.59 2.04
CA GLY A 255 5.14 -13.87 2.33
C GLY A 255 5.99 -14.40 1.18
N GLU A 256 5.47 -14.25 -0.05
CA GLU A 256 6.18 -14.61 -1.27
C GLU A 256 7.49 -13.80 -1.42
N ARG A 257 7.44 -12.48 -1.25
CA ARG A 257 8.63 -11.61 -1.31
C ARG A 257 9.60 -11.90 -0.18
N TYR A 258 9.12 -12.22 1.03
CA TYR A 258 9.98 -12.68 2.12
C TYR A 258 10.71 -13.96 1.78
N VAL A 259 10.03 -14.95 1.20
CA VAL A 259 10.65 -16.22 0.79
C VAL A 259 11.73 -15.98 -0.27
N MET A 260 11.43 -15.19 -1.31
CA MET A 260 12.39 -14.84 -2.36
C MET A 260 13.61 -14.08 -1.80
N THR A 261 13.41 -13.23 -0.80
CA THR A 261 14.45 -12.36 -0.25
C THR A 261 15.32 -13.06 0.81
N LEU A 262 14.73 -13.90 1.67
CA LEU A 262 15.43 -14.55 2.80
C LEU A 262 16.16 -15.82 2.40
N PHE A 263 15.60 -16.61 1.48
CA PHE A 263 16.17 -17.89 1.10
C PHE A 263 17.05 -17.83 -0.16
N SER A 264 17.24 -16.64 -0.75
CA SER A 264 18.01 -16.42 -1.99
C SER A 264 17.74 -17.49 -3.08
N LEU A 265 16.48 -17.94 -3.20
CA LEU A 265 16.11 -19.02 -4.13
C LEU A 265 16.21 -18.61 -5.61
N LEU A 266 16.21 -17.30 -5.86
CA LEU A 266 16.19 -16.68 -7.18
C LEU A 266 17.26 -15.59 -7.24
N THR A 267 17.96 -15.50 -8.37
CA THR A 267 18.86 -14.39 -8.68
C THR A 267 18.10 -13.05 -8.74
N PHE A 268 18.79 -11.93 -8.60
CA PHE A 268 18.16 -10.60 -8.65
C PHE A 268 17.43 -10.35 -9.98
N SER A 269 18.02 -10.74 -11.11
CA SER A 269 17.35 -10.68 -12.41
C SER A 269 16.07 -11.51 -12.45
N GLU A 270 16.08 -12.74 -11.92
CA GLU A 270 14.88 -13.59 -11.86
C GLU A 270 13.80 -13.01 -10.95
N GLN A 271 14.17 -12.43 -9.81
CA GLN A 271 13.25 -11.69 -8.94
C GLN A 271 12.59 -10.52 -9.68
N GLY A 272 13.38 -9.77 -10.46
CA GLY A 272 12.89 -8.67 -11.28
C GLY A 272 11.92 -9.13 -12.37
N VAL A 273 12.24 -10.22 -13.08
CA VAL A 273 11.34 -10.81 -14.10
C VAL A 273 10.07 -11.33 -13.44
N TYR A 274 10.19 -12.04 -12.32
CA TYR A 274 9.06 -12.57 -11.57
C TYR A 274 8.10 -11.47 -11.13
N ASP A 275 8.60 -10.40 -10.48
CA ASP A 275 7.75 -9.30 -10.01
C ASP A 275 7.04 -8.60 -11.17
N VAL A 276 7.73 -8.39 -12.29
CA VAL A 276 7.12 -7.80 -13.50
C VAL A 276 6.01 -8.70 -14.05
N VAL A 277 6.26 -10.00 -14.17
CA VAL A 277 5.27 -10.97 -14.67
C VAL A 277 4.09 -11.10 -13.71
N ASN A 278 4.32 -11.13 -12.39
CA ASN A 278 3.27 -11.21 -11.39
C ASN A 278 2.40 -9.93 -11.40
N ASN A 279 3.04 -8.76 -11.46
CA ASN A 279 2.33 -7.48 -11.52
C ASN A 279 1.54 -7.31 -12.81
N LEU A 280 2.08 -7.70 -13.97
CA LEU A 280 1.37 -7.61 -15.25
C LEU A 280 0.31 -8.70 -15.41
N GLY A 281 0.63 -9.94 -15.05
CA GLY A 281 -0.24 -11.10 -15.16
C GLY A 281 -1.47 -10.99 -14.25
N SER A 282 -1.30 -10.44 -13.04
CA SER A 282 -2.43 -10.24 -12.12
C SER A 282 -3.37 -9.11 -12.55
N LEU A 283 -2.96 -8.18 -13.42
CA LEU A 283 -3.84 -7.07 -13.86
C LEU A 283 -5.07 -7.58 -14.61
N ALA A 284 -4.89 -8.54 -15.53
CA ALA A 284 -6.02 -9.11 -16.27
C ALA A 284 -7.04 -9.75 -15.32
N ALA A 285 -6.56 -10.55 -14.36
CA ALA A 285 -7.41 -11.15 -13.33
C ALA A 285 -8.11 -10.09 -12.47
N ARG A 286 -7.40 -9.03 -12.05
CA ARG A 286 -7.99 -7.92 -11.29
C ARG A 286 -9.05 -7.17 -12.08
N PHE A 287 -8.81 -6.85 -13.35
CA PHE A 287 -9.79 -6.16 -14.19
C PHE A 287 -11.08 -6.96 -14.39
N VAL A 288 -11.00 -8.28 -14.43
CA VAL A 288 -12.18 -9.15 -14.59
C VAL A 288 -12.87 -9.42 -13.24
N PHE A 289 -12.12 -9.84 -12.23
CA PHE A 289 -12.70 -10.33 -10.97
C PHE A 289 -13.03 -9.22 -9.97
N GLN A 290 -12.28 -8.12 -9.94
CA GLN A 290 -12.51 -7.07 -8.96
C GLN A 290 -13.89 -6.40 -9.11
N PRO A 291 -14.39 -6.08 -10.32
CA PRO A 291 -15.76 -5.57 -10.49
C PRO A 291 -16.83 -6.58 -10.10
N ILE A 292 -16.59 -7.88 -10.35
CA ILE A 292 -17.50 -8.97 -9.97
C ILE A 292 -17.58 -9.08 -8.44
N GLU A 293 -16.43 -9.01 -7.77
CA GLU A 293 -16.33 -9.04 -6.30
C GLU A 293 -17.02 -7.83 -5.67
N GLU A 294 -16.76 -6.61 -6.15
CA GLU A 294 -17.38 -5.38 -5.64
C GLU A 294 -18.91 -5.39 -5.84
N SER A 295 -19.38 -5.88 -7.00
CA SER A 295 -20.82 -6.02 -7.30
C SER A 295 -21.46 -7.09 -6.41
N GLY A 296 -20.79 -8.22 -6.22
CA GLY A 296 -21.23 -9.30 -5.34
C GLY A 296 -21.35 -8.83 -3.89
N TYR A 297 -20.34 -8.10 -3.38
CA TYR A 297 -20.37 -7.55 -2.03
C TYR A 297 -21.55 -6.60 -1.83
N HIS A 298 -21.81 -5.71 -2.79
CA HIS A 298 -22.96 -4.81 -2.75
C HIS A 298 -24.30 -5.57 -2.75
N PHE A 299 -24.43 -6.59 -3.60
CA PHE A 299 -25.62 -7.44 -3.66
C PHE A 299 -25.85 -8.15 -2.31
N PHE A 300 -24.86 -8.87 -1.79
CA PHE A 300 -24.99 -9.59 -0.53
C PHE A 300 -25.21 -8.66 0.66
N ALA A 301 -24.60 -7.47 0.69
CA ALA A 301 -24.82 -6.50 1.77
C ALA A 301 -26.25 -5.92 1.78
N GLN A 302 -26.93 -5.87 0.64
CA GLN A 302 -28.32 -5.39 0.55
C GLN A 302 -29.34 -6.49 0.85
N VAL A 303 -29.08 -7.72 0.37
CA VAL A 303 -29.97 -8.86 0.53
C VAL A 303 -29.85 -9.47 1.94
N LEU A 304 -28.63 -9.66 2.44
CA LEU A 304 -28.38 -10.24 3.76
C LEU A 304 -28.23 -9.15 4.83
N ARG A 305 -29.34 -8.77 5.46
CA ARG A 305 -29.33 -7.82 6.58
C ARG A 305 -28.77 -8.51 7.83
N ARG A 306 -27.61 -8.05 8.33
CA ARG A 306 -26.93 -8.61 9.52
C ARG A 306 -27.71 -8.42 10.84
N ASP A 307 -28.63 -7.47 10.91
CA ASP A 307 -29.35 -7.11 12.15
C ASP A 307 -30.72 -7.81 12.37
N LYS A 308 -31.15 -8.71 11.46
CA LYS A 308 -32.41 -9.44 11.62
C LYS A 308 -32.16 -10.92 11.91
N LYS A 309 -32.60 -11.38 13.08
CA LYS A 309 -32.54 -12.80 13.49
C LYS A 309 -33.35 -13.76 12.61
N LEU A 310 -34.32 -13.25 11.84
CA LEU A 310 -35.13 -14.02 10.90
C LEU A 310 -35.03 -13.38 9.50
N GLN A 311 -34.20 -13.96 8.65
CA GLN A 311 -34.13 -13.62 7.22
C GLN A 311 -35.24 -14.37 6.47
N ALA A 312 -35.81 -13.77 5.43
CA ALA A 312 -36.79 -14.45 4.59
C ALA A 312 -36.10 -15.63 3.88
N ALA A 313 -36.73 -16.81 3.88
CA ALA A 313 -36.16 -18.02 3.28
C ALA A 313 -35.79 -17.82 1.80
N ASP A 314 -36.57 -17.02 1.09
CA ASP A 314 -36.35 -16.69 -0.33
C ASP A 314 -35.07 -15.85 -0.56
N ASP A 315 -34.77 -14.89 0.32
CA ASP A 315 -33.56 -14.05 0.23
C ASP A 315 -32.29 -14.88 0.47
N LEU A 316 -32.38 -15.87 1.36
CA LEU A 316 -31.29 -16.79 1.66
C LEU A 316 -31.08 -17.78 0.50
N ALA A 317 -32.15 -18.33 -0.07
CA ALA A 317 -32.09 -19.21 -1.23
C ALA A 317 -31.52 -18.50 -2.46
N LEU A 318 -31.94 -17.26 -2.72
CA LEU A 318 -31.41 -16.43 -3.79
C LEU A 318 -29.92 -16.14 -3.58
N SER A 319 -29.51 -15.77 -2.36
CA SER A 319 -28.10 -15.51 -2.04
C SER A 319 -27.23 -16.75 -2.22
N ALA A 320 -27.70 -17.91 -1.77
CA ALA A 320 -27.02 -19.18 -1.94
C ALA A 320 -26.86 -19.54 -3.43
N HIS A 321 -27.91 -19.35 -4.22
CA HIS A 321 -27.87 -19.62 -5.65
C HIS A 321 -26.88 -18.70 -6.39
N VAL A 322 -26.89 -17.40 -6.10
CA VAL A 322 -25.93 -16.45 -6.71
C VAL A 322 -24.49 -16.78 -6.30
N LEU A 323 -24.26 -17.14 -5.04
CA LEU A 323 -22.93 -17.55 -4.57
C LEU A 323 -22.46 -18.83 -5.26
N GLU A 324 -23.35 -19.82 -5.44
CA GLU A 324 -23.07 -21.05 -6.15
C GLU A 324 -22.68 -20.79 -7.61
N GLN A 325 -23.40 -19.90 -8.30
CA GLN A 325 -23.08 -19.52 -9.68
C GLN A 325 -21.73 -18.80 -9.78
N LEU A 326 -21.42 -17.90 -8.84
CA LEU A 326 -20.13 -17.20 -8.78
C LEU A 326 -18.97 -18.16 -8.52
N LEU A 327 -19.13 -19.12 -7.60
CA LEU A 327 -18.15 -20.17 -7.33
C LEU A 327 -17.94 -21.07 -8.56
N LYS A 328 -19.03 -21.49 -9.21
CA LYS A 328 -18.95 -22.28 -10.46
C LYS A 328 -18.18 -21.52 -11.53
N LEU A 329 -18.47 -20.24 -11.73
CA LEU A 329 -17.75 -19.39 -12.68
C LEU A 329 -16.25 -19.32 -12.34
N MET A 330 -15.89 -19.04 -11.08
CA MET A 330 -14.48 -18.98 -10.66
C MET A 330 -13.75 -20.30 -10.87
N VAL A 331 -14.40 -21.43 -10.58
CA VAL A 331 -13.85 -22.77 -10.81
C VAL A 331 -13.65 -23.03 -12.30
N HIS A 332 -14.60 -22.66 -13.16
CA HIS A 332 -14.48 -22.85 -14.61
C HIS A 332 -13.35 -22.01 -15.20
N VAL A 333 -13.24 -20.74 -14.82
CA VAL A 333 -12.14 -19.89 -15.26
C VAL A 333 -10.80 -20.44 -14.77
N GLY A 334 -10.73 -20.89 -13.51
CA GLY A 334 -9.54 -21.56 -12.96
C GLY A 334 -9.16 -22.82 -13.75
N LEU A 335 -10.13 -23.66 -14.12
CA LEU A 335 -9.91 -24.87 -14.93
C LEU A 335 -9.42 -24.56 -16.34
N ILE A 336 -9.97 -23.52 -16.98
CA ILE A 336 -9.52 -23.07 -18.31
C ILE A 336 -8.05 -22.64 -18.26
N VAL A 337 -7.66 -21.86 -17.24
CA VAL A 337 -6.27 -21.44 -17.06
C VAL A 337 -5.35 -22.64 -16.80
N LEU A 338 -5.78 -23.60 -15.97
CA LEU A 338 -5.03 -24.84 -15.71
C LEU A 338 -4.81 -25.67 -16.98
N THR A 339 -5.86 -25.86 -17.78
CA THR A 339 -5.78 -26.67 -19.01
C THR A 339 -4.91 -26.03 -20.09
N LEU A 340 -4.96 -24.70 -20.23
CA LEU A 340 -4.06 -23.95 -21.12
C LEU A 340 -2.60 -24.08 -20.67
N ARG A 341 -2.32 -23.97 -19.37
CA ARG A 341 -0.96 -24.14 -18.82
C ARG A 341 -0.41 -25.54 -19.04
N THR A 342 -1.24 -26.59 -18.88
CA THR A 342 -0.80 -27.97 -19.15
C THR A 342 -0.45 -28.20 -20.61
N LYS A 343 -1.15 -27.56 -21.55
CA LYS A 343 -0.84 -27.69 -22.98
C LYS A 343 0.52 -27.06 -23.33
N ASP A 344 0.85 -25.90 -22.77
CA ASP A 344 2.15 -25.26 -22.97
C ASP A 344 3.30 -26.08 -22.38
N LEU A 345 3.12 -26.70 -21.21
CA LEU A 345 4.13 -27.58 -20.60
C LEU A 345 4.41 -28.84 -21.43
N THR A 346 3.34 -29.42 -22.01
CA THR A 346 3.47 -30.57 -22.92
C THR A 346 4.10 -30.19 -24.26
N LEU A 347 3.80 -29.00 -24.81
CA LEU A 347 4.44 -28.54 -26.04
C LEU A 347 5.93 -28.24 -25.83
N HIS A 348 6.29 -27.63 -24.69
CA HIS A 348 7.68 -27.29 -24.41
C HIS A 348 8.55 -28.54 -24.17
N SER A 349 8.03 -29.55 -23.45
CA SER A 349 8.69 -30.86 -23.28
C SER A 349 8.82 -31.62 -24.61
N CYS A 350 7.83 -31.51 -25.50
CA CYS A 350 7.87 -32.14 -26.82
C CYS A 350 8.90 -31.45 -27.75
N CYS A 351 9.04 -30.12 -27.66
CA CYS A 351 10.07 -29.37 -28.38
C CYS A 351 11.49 -29.61 -27.84
N THR A 352 11.69 -29.81 -26.53
CA THR A 352 13.01 -30.13 -25.97
C THR A 352 13.44 -31.57 -26.30
N CYS A 353 12.53 -32.54 -26.24
CA CYS A 353 12.82 -33.91 -26.71
C CYS A 353 13.16 -33.97 -28.21
N MET A 354 12.63 -33.08 -29.05
CA MET A 354 13.01 -32.99 -30.47
C MET A 354 14.37 -32.31 -30.71
N ALA A 355 14.89 -31.54 -29.75
CA ALA A 355 16.15 -30.81 -29.87
C ALA A 355 17.36 -31.59 -29.33
N GLU A 356 17.18 -32.45 -28.32
CA GLU A 356 18.24 -33.35 -27.80
C GLU A 356 18.32 -34.69 -28.55
N GLY A 357 17.41 -34.95 -29.48
CA GLY A 357 17.39 -36.14 -30.34
C GLY A 357 18.12 -35.98 -31.67
N ARG A 358 19.17 -35.15 -31.76
CA ARG A 358 20.00 -35.02 -32.96
C ARG A 358 21.48 -34.89 -32.67
#